data_AF-A0A0K8UJ13-F1
#
_entry.id   AF-A0A0K8UJ13-F1
#
_cell.length_a   1.000
_cell.length_b   1.000
_cell.length_c   1.000
_cell.angle_alpha   90.00
_cell.angle_beta   90.00
_cell.angle_gamma   90.00
#
_symmetry.space_group_name_H-M   'P 1'
#
loop_
_entity.id
_entity.type
_entity.pdbx_description
1 polymer ?
#
loop_
_entity_poly.entity_id
_entity_poly.type
_entity_poly.pdbx_seq_one_letter_code
_entity_poly.pdbx_strand_id
1 'polypeptide(L)'
;MPPTPHLFVINSTTQEHYIPDDEPLKMTPQALHVFLESIHNESATPLGGDTLLVRVRRAIFEVRKGLSDMWKGNPVLTTVILGLPCGFLSLILYSAFCGDCFVASDEDDDHEKTE
;
A
#
# COMPACT_ATOMS: atom_id res chain seq x y z
N MET A 1 1.04 6.00 -39.59
CA MET A 1 -0.19 5.39 -39.04
C MET A 1 -0.83 6.43 -38.14
N PRO A 2 -2.12 6.76 -38.29
CA PRO A 2 -2.80 7.63 -37.33
C PRO A 2 -2.84 6.95 -35.94
N PRO A 3 -2.80 7.72 -34.84
CA PRO A 3 -2.91 7.16 -33.50
C PRO A 3 -4.31 6.54 -33.28
N THR A 4 -4.35 5.36 -32.66
CA THR A 4 -5.59 4.66 -32.35
C THR A 4 -6.31 5.36 -31.18
N PRO A 5 -7.59 5.72 -31.29
CA PRO A 5 -8.34 6.28 -30.19
C PRO A 5 -8.60 5.21 -29.12
N HIS A 6 -8.37 5.56 -27.85
CA HIS A 6 -8.66 4.72 -26.69
C HIS A 6 -9.65 5.43 -25.77
N LEU A 7 -10.57 4.66 -25.19
CA LEU A 7 -11.53 5.16 -24.22
C LEU A 7 -11.10 4.76 -22.81
N PHE A 8 -11.19 5.69 -21.87
CA PHE A 8 -10.93 5.46 -20.46
C PHE A 8 -11.98 6.21 -19.65
N VAL A 9 -12.67 5.52 -18.75
CA VAL A 9 -13.71 6.13 -17.90
C VAL A 9 -13.23 6.11 -16.46
N ILE A 10 -13.34 7.25 -15.78
CA ILE A 10 -12.90 7.44 -14.39
C ILE A 10 -14.09 7.91 -13.57
N ASN A 11 -14.33 7.26 -12.44
CA ASN A 11 -15.19 7.80 -11.40
C ASN A 11 -14.37 8.75 -10.52
N SER A 12 -14.69 10.04 -10.55
CA SER A 12 -13.96 11.07 -9.78
C SER A 12 -14.18 10.97 -8.27
N THR A 13 -15.24 10.30 -7.83
CA THR A 13 -15.58 10.14 -6.41
C THR A 13 -14.92 8.92 -5.80
N THR A 14 -14.95 7.77 -6.50
CA THR A 14 -14.37 6.50 -6.00
C THR A 14 -12.94 6.26 -6.47
N GLN A 15 -12.41 7.09 -7.38
CA GLN A 15 -11.11 6.91 -8.05
C GLN A 15 -10.97 5.56 -8.79
N GLU A 16 -12.10 4.92 -9.09
CA GLU A 16 -12.14 3.71 -9.91
C GLU A 16 -12.03 4.09 -11.38
N HIS A 17 -11.35 3.23 -12.13
CA HIS A 17 -11.27 3.34 -13.57
C HIS A 17 -11.73 2.07 -14.25
N TYR A 18 -12.32 2.26 -15.42
CA TYR A 18 -12.88 1.20 -16.23
C TYR A 18 -12.21 1.25 -17.60
N ILE A 19 -11.70 0.10 -18.03
CA ILE A 19 -11.07 -0.09 -19.32
C ILE A 19 -11.95 -1.07 -20.10
N PRO A 20 -12.34 -0.75 -21.34
CA PRO A 20 -13.05 -1.71 -22.18
C PRO A 20 -12.16 -2.93 -22.45
N ASP A 21 -12.68 -4.13 -22.26
CA ASP A 21 -11.97 -5.37 -22.61
C ASP A 21 -11.81 -5.56 -24.13
N ASP A 22 -12.64 -4.86 -24.91
CA ASP A 22 -12.63 -4.93 -26.38
C ASP A 22 -11.43 -4.19 -27.01
N GLU A 23 -10.88 -4.79 -28.06
CA GLU A 23 -9.80 -4.21 -28.84
C GLU A 23 -10.25 -2.86 -29.45
N PRO A 24 -9.46 -1.77 -29.31
CA PRO A 24 -9.87 -0.41 -29.66
C PRO A 24 -10.24 -0.25 -31.15
N LEU A 25 -9.77 -1.15 -32.01
CA LEU A 25 -10.09 -1.23 -33.43
C LEU A 25 -11.50 -1.78 -33.74
N LYS A 26 -12.13 -2.45 -32.78
CA LYS A 26 -13.47 -3.06 -32.90
C LYS A 26 -14.54 -2.30 -32.11
N MET A 27 -14.18 -1.15 -31.54
CA MET A 27 -15.08 -0.36 -30.69
C MET A 27 -16.18 0.29 -31.51
N THR A 28 -17.31 -0.42 -31.65
CA THR A 28 -18.51 0.11 -32.31
C THR A 28 -19.29 1.03 -31.35
N PRO A 29 -20.14 1.95 -31.86
CA PRO A 29 -20.98 2.80 -31.01
C PRO A 29 -21.86 1.99 -30.05
N GLN A 30 -22.27 0.78 -30.47
CA GLN A 30 -23.13 -0.09 -29.66
C GLN A 30 -22.36 -0.78 -28.54
N ALA A 31 -21.11 -1.20 -28.80
CA ALA A 31 -20.22 -1.71 -27.75
C ALA A 31 -19.94 -0.64 -26.69
N LEU A 32 -19.80 0.63 -27.11
CA LEU A 32 -19.63 1.76 -26.19
C LEU A 32 -20.87 1.96 -25.32
N HIS A 33 -22.07 1.86 -25.90
CA HIS A 33 -23.32 1.94 -25.16
C HIS A 33 -23.46 0.84 -24.11
N VAL A 34 -23.16 -0.42 -24.48
CA VAL A 34 -23.18 -1.57 -23.57
C VAL A 34 -22.13 -1.42 -22.45
N PHE A 35 -20.95 -0.88 -22.76
CA PHE A 35 -19.91 -0.60 -21.76
C PHE A 35 -20.32 0.50 -20.77
N LEU A 36 -20.93 1.60 -21.25
CA LEU A 36 -21.42 2.63 -20.35
C LEU A 36 -22.58 2.14 -19.49
N GLU A 37 -23.46 1.30 -20.05
CA GLU A 37 -24.55 0.66 -19.30
C GLU A 37 -24.01 -0.33 -18.25
N SER A 38 -22.96 -1.09 -18.56
CA SER A 38 -22.33 -2.00 -17.59
C SER A 38 -21.62 -1.27 -16.45
N ILE A 39 -21.07 -0.08 -16.70
CA ILE A 39 -20.58 0.82 -15.65
C ILE A 39 -21.74 1.35 -14.81
N HIS A 40 -22.83 1.78 -15.44
CA HIS A 40 -24.00 2.30 -14.73
C HIS A 40 -24.67 1.24 -13.84
N ASN A 41 -24.66 -0.01 -14.28
CA ASN A 41 -25.26 -1.14 -13.57
C ASN A 41 -24.28 -1.82 -12.59
N GLU A 42 -23.13 -1.20 -12.31
CA GLU A 42 -22.06 -1.69 -11.41
C GLU A 42 -21.53 -3.10 -11.74
N SER A 43 -21.77 -3.59 -12.97
CA SER A 43 -21.35 -4.93 -13.40
C SER A 43 -19.97 -4.97 -14.04
N ALA A 44 -19.41 -3.80 -14.39
CA ALA A 44 -18.06 -3.68 -14.93
C ALA A 44 -17.02 -3.85 -13.82
N THR A 45 -15.94 -4.58 -14.06
CA THR A 45 -14.86 -4.79 -13.09
C THR A 45 -14.17 -3.44 -12.80
N PRO A 46 -14.29 -2.87 -11.58
CA PRO A 46 -13.60 -1.65 -11.24
C PRO A 46 -12.10 -1.96 -11.07
N LEU A 47 -11.25 -1.24 -11.82
CA LEU A 47 -9.82 -1.25 -11.61
C LEU A 47 -9.44 -0.03 -10.75
N GLY A 48 -8.50 -0.21 -9.82
CA GLY A 48 -8.10 0.85 -8.90
C GLY A 48 -9.10 1.07 -7.76
N GLY A 49 -9.53 2.32 -7.57
CA GLY A 49 -10.46 2.69 -6.51
C GLY A 49 -9.81 3.12 -5.20
N ASP A 50 -10.66 3.46 -4.22
CA ASP A 50 -10.26 4.05 -2.94
C ASP A 50 -10.39 3.08 -1.75
N THR A 51 -10.39 1.77 -2.05
CA THR A 51 -10.46 0.72 -1.03
C THR A 51 -9.24 0.80 -0.09
N LEU A 52 -9.43 0.49 1.19
CA LEU A 52 -8.35 0.54 2.21
C LEU A 52 -7.07 -0.20 1.78
N LEU A 53 -7.20 -1.37 1.15
CA LEU A 53 -6.05 -2.12 0.62
C LEU A 53 -5.31 -1.36 -0.48
N VAL A 54 -6.05 -0.68 -1.37
CA VAL A 54 -5.45 0.12 -2.46
C VAL A 54 -4.76 1.36 -1.88
N ARG A 55 -5.38 2.03 -0.90
CA ARG A 55 -4.77 3.14 -0.15
C ARG A 55 -3.46 2.73 0.53
N VAL A 56 -3.45 1.61 1.24
CA VAL A 56 -2.25 1.09 1.90
C VAL A 56 -1.16 0.74 0.88
N ARG A 57 -1.51 0.08 -0.23
CA ARG A 57 -0.55 -0.22 -1.31
C ARG A 57 0.03 1.07 -1.92
N ARG A 58 -0.81 2.09 -2.16
CA ARG A 58 -0.36 3.40 -2.65
C ARG A 58 0.61 4.06 -1.65
N ALA A 59 0.25 4.09 -0.36
CA ALA A 59 1.11 4.64 0.68
C ALA A 59 2.47 3.92 0.77
N ILE A 60 2.47 2.58 0.75
CA ILE A 60 3.70 1.78 0.75
C ILE A 60 4.56 2.11 -0.49
N PHE A 61 3.94 2.21 -1.67
CA PHE A 61 4.65 2.55 -2.90
C PHE A 61 5.26 3.94 -2.84
N GLU A 62 4.52 4.94 -2.37
CA GLU A 62 4.99 6.32 -2.21
C GLU A 62 6.15 6.40 -1.21
N VAL A 63 6.03 5.73 -0.06
CA VAL A 63 7.10 5.65 0.94
C VAL A 63 8.34 4.98 0.36
N ARG A 64 8.20 3.84 -0.33
CA ARG A 64 9.34 3.13 -0.95
C ARG A 64 10.01 3.96 -2.04
N LYS A 65 9.22 4.64 -2.87
CA LYS A 65 9.74 5.52 -3.92
C LYS A 65 10.49 6.70 -3.30
N GLY A 66 9.88 7.38 -2.33
CA GLY A 66 10.50 8.49 -1.61
C GLY A 66 11.80 8.06 -0.94
N LEU A 67 11.81 6.91 -0.27
CA LEU A 67 13.01 6.34 0.33
C LEU A 67 14.09 6.06 -0.73
N SER A 68 13.73 5.48 -1.87
CA SER A 68 14.69 5.22 -2.95
C SER A 68 15.26 6.51 -3.54
N ASP A 69 14.46 7.56 -3.67
CA ASP A 69 14.89 8.86 -4.20
C ASP A 69 15.81 9.56 -3.19
N MET A 70 15.48 9.53 -1.90
CA MET A 70 16.34 10.02 -0.82
C MET A 70 17.67 9.27 -0.76
N TRP A 71 17.64 7.94 -0.89
CA TRP A 71 18.83 7.09 -0.86
C TRP A 71 19.79 7.40 -2.00
N LYS A 72 19.27 7.68 -3.20
CA LYS A 72 20.08 8.09 -4.36
C LYS A 72 20.68 9.49 -4.18
N GLY A 73 19.98 10.39 -3.49
CA GLY A 73 20.47 11.74 -3.21
C GLY A 73 21.62 11.73 -2.19
N ASN A 74 21.37 11.18 -1.01
CA ASN A 74 22.39 11.04 0.03
C ASN A 74 22.07 9.85 0.95
N PRO A 75 22.76 8.70 0.78
CA PRO A 75 22.46 7.50 1.57
C PRO A 75 22.84 7.66 3.05
N VAL A 76 23.88 8.45 3.37
CA VAL A 76 24.31 8.68 4.75
C VAL A 76 23.25 9.47 5.50
N LEU A 77 22.80 10.60 4.94
CA LEU A 77 21.77 11.43 5.54
C LEU A 77 20.45 10.66 5.69
N THR A 78 20.07 9.89 4.67
CA THR A 78 18.86 9.07 4.70
C THR A 78 18.92 8.03 5.81
N THR A 79 20.07 7.36 5.97
CA THR A 79 20.27 6.37 7.04
C THR A 79 20.24 7.00 8.42
N VAL A 80 20.73 8.22 8.62
CA VAL A 80 20.64 8.90 9.92
C VAL A 80 19.20 9.31 10.23
N ILE A 81 18.51 9.93 9.25
CA ILE A 81 17.14 10.44 9.41
C ILE A 81 16.14 9.30 9.66
N LEU A 82 16.30 8.14 9.02
CA LEU A 82 15.43 6.98 9.24
C LEU A 82 15.95 6.02 10.30
N GLY A 83 17.25 5.74 10.30
CA GLY A 83 17.85 4.76 11.18
C GLY A 83 17.79 5.14 12.64
N LEU A 84 17.91 6.43 12.98
CA LEU A 84 17.79 6.88 14.37
C LEU A 84 16.37 6.68 14.93
N PRO A 85 15.29 7.19 14.31
CA PRO A 85 13.94 6.93 14.80
C PRO A 85 13.55 5.44 14.70
N CYS A 86 13.94 4.73 13.64
CA CYS A 86 13.69 3.29 13.54
C CYS A 86 14.45 2.49 14.61
N GLY A 87 15.69 2.85 14.93
CA GLY A 87 16.48 2.23 15.98
C GLY A 87 15.88 2.47 17.36
N PHE A 88 15.48 3.71 17.65
CA PHE A 88 14.80 4.04 18.89
C PHE A 88 13.46 3.30 19.04
N LEU A 89 12.66 3.25 17.96
CA LEU A 89 11.42 2.47 17.91
C LEU A 89 11.69 0.97 18.16
N SER A 90 12.77 0.44 17.58
CA SER A 90 13.16 -0.96 17.77
C SER A 90 13.51 -1.26 19.22
N LEU A 91 14.18 -0.35 19.92
CA LEU A 91 14.47 -0.48 21.36
C LEU A 91 13.19 -0.45 22.20
N ILE A 92 12.25 0.43 21.88
CA ILE A 92 10.95 0.49 22.56
C ILE A 92 10.19 -0.82 22.36
N LEU A 93 10.06 -1.29 21.13
CA LEU A 93 9.37 -2.54 20.82
C LEU A 93 10.09 -3.73 21.47
N TYR A 94 11.41 -3.77 21.43
CA TYR A 94 12.19 -4.78 22.12
C TYR A 94 11.92 -4.78 23.63
N SER A 95 11.88 -3.61 24.27
CA SER A 95 11.55 -3.50 25.70
C SER A 95 10.11 -3.92 26.01
N ALA A 96 9.15 -3.59 25.15
CA ALA A 96 7.74 -3.95 25.36
C ALA A 96 7.46 -5.44 25.14
N PHE A 97 8.08 -6.08 24.14
CA PHE A 97 7.85 -7.49 23.82
C PHE A 97 8.79 -8.47 24.53
N CYS A 98 10.04 -8.07 24.76
CA CYS A 98 11.08 -8.92 25.35
C CYS A 98 11.40 -8.54 26.81
N GLY A 99 11.27 -7.25 27.15
CA GLY A 99 11.40 -6.81 28.54
C GLY A 99 10.27 -7.32 29.43
N ASP A 100 9.04 -7.42 28.91
CA ASP A 100 7.90 -7.98 29.64
C ASP A 100 8.05 -9.50 29.92
N CYS A 101 8.70 -10.24 29.00
CA CYS A 101 9.08 -11.64 29.23
C CYS A 101 10.19 -11.83 30.27
N PHE A 102 11.07 -10.83 30.45
CA PHE A 102 12.17 -10.90 31.41
C PHE A 102 11.71 -10.52 32.83
N VAL A 103 10.80 -9.53 32.95
CA VAL A 103 10.20 -9.13 34.24
C VAL A 103 9.36 -10.26 34.85
N ALA A 104 8.60 -11.00 34.03
CA ALA A 104 7.82 -12.16 34.51
C ALA A 104 8.70 -13.35 34.93
N SER A 105 9.98 -13.39 34.55
CA SER A 105 10.90 -14.47 34.94
C SER A 105 11.67 -14.18 36.24
N ASP A 106 11.59 -12.95 36.76
CA ASP A 106 12.23 -12.51 38.01
C ASP A 106 11.25 -12.54 39.21
N GLU A 107 9.95 -12.81 38.96
CA GLU A 107 8.93 -12.98 40.02
C GLU A 107 8.74 -14.46 40.47
N ASP A 108 9.48 -15.41 39.88
CA ASP A 108 9.38 -16.86 40.14
C ASP A 108 10.65 -17.47 40.79
N ASP A 109 11.56 -16.67 41.38
CA ASP A 109 12.77 -17.18 42.06
C ASP A 109 12.83 -16.84 43.58
N ASP A 110 11.66 -16.63 44.18
CA ASP A 110 11.46 -16.65 45.64
C ASP A 110 10.94 -18.04 46.05
N HIS A 111 11.75 -19.11 46.06
CA HIS A 111 11.57 -20.26 46.98
C HIS A 111 12.68 -21.35 46.89
N GLU A 112 13.21 -21.74 48.07
CA GLU A 112 13.99 -22.97 48.40
C GLU A 112 15.46 -23.06 47.95
N LYS A 113 16.48 -23.45 48.73
CA LYS A 113 16.67 -24.16 50.04
C LYS A 113 18.11 -23.83 50.50
N THR A 114 18.33 -23.46 51.77
CA THR A 114 19.03 -24.27 52.81
C THR A 114 20.39 -24.87 52.40
N GLU A 115 21.49 -24.30 52.92
CA GLU A 115 22.41 -24.87 53.93
C GLU A 115 23.56 -23.90 54.26
#